data_AF-A0A0N4YYR6-F1
#
_entry.id   AF-A0A0N4YYR6-F1
#
_cell.length_a   1.000
_cell.length_b   1.000
_cell.length_c   1.000
_cell.angle_alpha   90.00
_cell.angle_beta   90.00
_cell.angle_gamma   90.00
#
_symmetry.space_group_name_H-M   'P 1'
#
loop_
_entity.id
_entity.type
_entity.pdbx_description
1 polymer ?
#
loop_
_entity_poly.entity_id
_entity_poly.type
_entity_poly.pdbx_seq_one_letter_code
_entity_poly.pdbx_strand_id
1 'polypeptide(L)'
;MSAKKDEILALIDEHGEPFIRWFAQYVVMKRVSIEQNFLPLYNQFVQAINHPLLDTHIKRETFRNIRILLRSDKRQAASNYSDRQLLKNLGMWLGSITIARNKPILIHELDLKALLMEAYYKGQQELLFVVPFIAKILFSCGKTQFV
;
A
#
# COMPACT_ATOMS: atom_id res chain seq x y z
N MET A 1 7.09 10.09 -18.72
CA MET A 1 7.55 9.53 -17.42
C MET A 1 8.98 9.94 -17.09
N SER A 2 9.93 9.91 -18.05
CA SER A 2 11.34 10.32 -17.81
C SER A 2 11.50 11.73 -17.24
N ALA A 3 10.97 12.77 -17.90
CA ALA A 3 11.13 14.15 -17.42
C ALA A 3 10.66 14.36 -15.97
N LYS A 4 9.52 13.75 -15.57
CA LYS A 4 9.02 13.84 -14.19
C LYS A 4 9.86 13.05 -13.19
N LYS A 5 10.49 11.96 -13.61
CA LYS A 5 11.45 11.24 -12.77
C LYS A 5 12.66 12.15 -12.51
N ASP A 6 13.19 12.78 -13.55
CA ASP A 6 14.39 13.62 -13.46
C ASP A 6 14.15 14.85 -12.56
N GLU A 7 12.96 15.46 -12.66
CA GLU A 7 12.52 16.52 -11.73
C GLU A 7 12.50 16.04 -10.27
N ILE A 8 11.95 14.84 -9.99
CA ILE A 8 11.90 14.31 -8.62
C ILE A 8 13.31 13.96 -8.11
N LEU A 9 14.20 13.46 -8.95
CA LEU A 9 15.59 13.18 -8.57
C LEU A 9 16.32 14.47 -8.20
N ALA A 10 16.16 15.55 -8.98
CA ALA A 10 16.73 16.84 -8.64
C ALA A 10 16.25 17.35 -7.27
N LEU A 11 14.96 17.20 -6.95
CA LEU A 11 14.42 17.57 -5.64
C LEU A 11 14.93 16.69 -4.50
N ILE A 12 15.19 15.40 -4.77
CA ILE A 12 15.81 14.49 -3.81
C ILE A 12 17.25 14.95 -3.52
N ASP A 13 18.01 15.31 -4.55
CA ASP A 13 19.39 15.78 -4.41
C ASP A 13 19.46 17.12 -3.67
N GLU A 14 18.52 18.03 -3.93
CA GLU A 14 18.46 19.35 -3.30
C GLU A 14 18.03 19.29 -1.82
N HIS A 15 17.01 18.50 -1.49
CA HIS A 15 16.36 18.52 -0.18
C HIS A 15 16.62 17.28 0.69
N GLY A 16 17.23 16.23 0.13
CA GLY A 16 17.63 15.02 0.84
C GLY A 16 16.48 14.21 1.44
N GLU A 17 16.78 13.50 2.53
CA GLU A 17 15.84 12.58 3.21
C GLU A 17 14.50 13.23 3.65
N PRO A 18 14.44 14.48 4.17
CA PRO A 18 13.18 15.12 4.49
C PRO A 18 12.18 15.14 3.33
N PHE A 19 12.65 15.45 2.11
CA PHE A 19 11.81 15.42 0.92
C PHE A 19 11.39 14.00 0.55
N ILE A 20 12.30 13.03 0.62
CA ILE A 20 11.97 11.61 0.35
C ILE A 20 10.84 11.13 1.29
N ARG A 21 10.94 11.46 2.60
CA ARG A 21 9.92 11.10 3.60
C ARG A 21 8.57 11.73 3.28
N TRP A 22 8.56 13.03 3.01
CA TRP A 22 7.35 13.76 2.64
C TRP A 22 6.75 13.21 1.34
N PHE A 23 7.57 12.96 0.33
CA PHE A 23 7.14 12.47 -0.97
C PHE A 23 6.53 11.08 -0.85
N ALA A 24 7.16 10.17 -0.10
CA ALA A 24 6.61 8.85 0.18
C ALA A 24 5.25 8.92 0.89
N GLN A 25 5.13 9.77 1.90
CA GLN A 25 3.87 10.01 2.60
C GLN A 25 2.80 10.55 1.65
N TYR A 26 3.13 11.53 0.82
CA TYR A 26 2.23 12.11 -0.17
C TYR A 26 1.75 11.07 -1.18
N VAL A 27 2.66 10.31 -1.79
CA VAL A 27 2.33 9.26 -2.76
C VAL A 27 1.37 8.24 -2.14
N VAL A 28 1.66 7.74 -0.94
CA VAL A 28 0.82 6.72 -0.30
C VAL A 28 -0.53 7.28 0.15
N MET A 29 -0.53 8.39 0.88
CA MET A 29 -1.73 8.90 1.55
C MET A 29 -2.66 9.69 0.63
N LYS A 30 -2.11 10.40 -0.36
CA LYS A 30 -2.86 11.34 -1.21
C LYS A 30 -3.06 10.84 -2.63
N ARG A 31 -2.34 9.82 -3.09
CA ARG A 31 -2.46 9.30 -4.46
C ARG A 31 -2.91 7.85 -4.46
N VAL A 32 -2.03 6.95 -4.01
CA VAL A 32 -2.25 5.50 -4.01
C VAL A 32 -3.52 5.08 -3.26
N SER A 33 -3.80 5.71 -2.13
CA SER A 33 -4.97 5.37 -1.30
C SER A 33 -6.31 5.65 -2.00
N ILE A 34 -6.37 6.64 -2.91
CA ILE A 34 -7.63 7.13 -3.49
C ILE A 34 -7.75 6.87 -5.00
N GLU A 35 -6.65 6.90 -5.75
CA GLU A 35 -6.65 6.87 -7.22
C GLU A 35 -6.36 5.47 -7.76
N GLN A 36 -7.30 4.54 -7.61
CA GLN A 36 -7.13 3.13 -7.99
C GLN A 36 -6.66 2.96 -9.45
N ASN A 37 -7.21 3.75 -10.38
CA ASN A 37 -6.92 3.65 -11.82
C ASN A 37 -5.47 4.00 -12.17
N PHE A 38 -4.79 4.77 -11.31
CA PHE A 38 -3.40 5.18 -11.52
C PHE A 38 -2.39 4.35 -10.73
N LEU A 39 -2.83 3.33 -9.96
CA LEU A 39 -1.91 2.45 -9.21
C LEU A 39 -0.81 1.82 -10.08
N PRO A 40 -1.08 1.29 -11.29
CA PRO A 40 -0.02 0.79 -12.17
C PRO A 40 0.99 1.87 -12.56
N LEU A 41 0.50 3.08 -12.84
CA LEU A 41 1.34 4.22 -13.20
C LEU A 41 2.24 4.65 -12.04
N TYR A 42 1.70 4.75 -10.82
CA TYR A 42 2.49 5.07 -9.62
C TYR A 42 3.53 4.00 -9.33
N ASN A 43 3.19 2.73 -9.56
CA ASN A 43 4.10 1.61 -9.34
C ASN A 43 5.30 1.73 -10.29
N GLN A 44 5.04 1.95 -11.58
CA GLN A 44 6.06 2.19 -12.60
C GLN A 44 6.89 3.44 -12.30
N PHE A 45 6.25 4.51 -11.82
CA PHE A 45 6.95 5.75 -11.50
C PHE A 45 7.94 5.59 -10.33
N VAL A 46 7.52 4.95 -9.23
CA VAL A 46 8.40 4.66 -8.09
C VAL A 46 9.55 3.74 -8.52
N GLN A 47 9.28 2.73 -9.35
CA GLN A 47 10.32 1.87 -9.92
C GLN A 47 11.30 2.65 -10.81
N ALA A 48 10.80 3.57 -11.63
CA ALA A 48 11.65 4.36 -12.51
C ALA A 48 12.62 5.26 -11.73
N ILE A 49 12.20 5.80 -10.59
CA ILE A 49 13.06 6.60 -9.69
C ILE A 49 14.20 5.73 -9.13
N ASN A 50 13.94 4.45 -8.82
CA ASN A 50 14.94 3.47 -8.38
C ASN A 50 15.81 3.94 -7.20
N HIS A 51 15.20 4.58 -6.19
CA HIS A 51 15.89 5.10 -5.01
C HIS A 51 15.63 4.24 -3.76
N PRO A 52 16.65 3.58 -3.15
CA PRO A 52 16.44 2.62 -2.06
C PRO A 52 15.75 3.19 -0.82
N LEU A 53 16.08 4.43 -0.44
CA LEU A 53 15.47 5.09 0.71
C LEU A 53 14.00 5.44 0.44
N LEU A 54 13.65 5.75 -0.82
CA LEU A 54 12.27 6.02 -1.21
C LEU A 54 11.44 4.74 -1.11
N ASP A 55 11.95 3.62 -1.63
CA ASP A 55 11.30 2.30 -1.51
C ASP A 55 11.03 1.94 -0.04
N THR A 56 11.99 2.23 0.84
CA THR A 56 11.87 2.01 2.28
C THR A 56 10.75 2.84 2.90
N HIS A 57 10.70 4.15 2.60
CA HIS A 57 9.66 5.03 3.13
C HIS A 57 8.28 4.74 2.53
N ILE A 58 8.19 4.40 1.24
CA ILE A 58 6.94 3.98 0.60
C ILE A 58 6.39 2.73 1.27
N LYS A 59 7.25 1.71 1.50
CA LYS A 59 6.85 0.48 2.21
C LYS A 59 6.36 0.82 3.62
N ARG A 60 7.13 1.60 4.40
CA ARG A 60 6.77 2.03 5.76
C ARG A 60 5.43 2.75 5.82
N GLU A 61 5.22 3.73 4.94
CA GLU A 61 3.97 4.51 4.89
C GLU A 61 2.79 3.64 4.46
N THR A 62 3.01 2.68 3.56
CA THR A 62 1.97 1.71 3.15
C THR A 62 1.50 0.89 4.35
N PHE A 63 2.42 0.25 5.09
CA PHE A 63 2.07 -0.53 6.28
C PHE A 63 1.43 0.34 7.37
N ARG A 64 1.93 1.56 7.59
CA ARG A 64 1.37 2.49 8.58
C ARG A 64 -0.10 2.80 8.29
N ASN A 65 -0.43 3.17 7.05
CA ASN A 65 -1.81 3.49 6.67
C ASN A 65 -2.73 2.28 6.72
N ILE A 66 -2.25 1.10 6.31
CA ILE A 66 -2.98 -0.16 6.47
C ILE A 66 -3.32 -0.41 7.95
N ARG A 67 -2.35 -0.29 8.86
CA ARG A 67 -2.57 -0.50 10.30
C ARG A 67 -3.58 0.48 10.89
N ILE A 68 -3.58 1.74 10.44
CA ILE A 68 -4.57 2.74 10.87
C ILE A 68 -5.98 2.30 10.46
N LEU A 69 -6.18 1.91 9.20
CA LEU A 69 -7.48 1.48 8.68
C LEU A 69 -7.95 0.14 9.26
N LEU A 70 -7.03 -0.77 9.62
CA LEU A 70 -7.38 -2.02 10.29
C LEU A 70 -7.80 -1.81 11.75
N ARG A 71 -7.32 -0.74 12.40
CA ARG A 71 -7.65 -0.41 13.81
C ARG A 71 -8.84 0.54 13.97
N SER A 72 -9.40 1.07 12.88
CA SER A 72 -10.56 1.97 12.94
C SER A 72 -11.81 1.25 13.45
N ASP A 73 -12.66 1.95 14.19
CA ASP A 73 -13.93 1.41 14.68
C ASP A 73 -14.91 1.19 13.52
N LYS A 74 -15.17 -0.08 13.21
CA LYS A 74 -16.00 -0.48 12.05
C LYS A 74 -17.49 -0.51 12.37
N ARG A 75 -17.88 -0.28 13.62
CA ARG A 75 -19.28 -0.37 14.08
C ARG A 75 -20.12 0.86 13.72
N GLN A 76 -19.49 2.00 13.43
CA GLN A 76 -20.17 3.21 12.96
C GLN A 76 -20.31 3.18 11.42
N ALA A 77 -21.17 2.29 10.93
CA ALA A 77 -21.11 1.76 9.57
C ALA A 77 -21.68 2.62 8.42
N ALA A 78 -22.20 3.82 8.68
CA ALA A 78 -22.75 4.69 7.62
C ALA A 78 -21.68 5.49 6.85
N SER A 79 -20.50 5.73 7.42
CA SER A 79 -19.40 6.54 6.85
C SER A 79 -18.25 5.73 6.22
N ASN A 80 -18.35 4.39 6.19
CA ASN A 80 -17.20 3.50 6.03
C ASN A 80 -16.97 2.94 4.60
N TYR A 81 -17.76 3.36 3.61
CA TYR A 81 -17.52 2.92 2.22
C TYR A 81 -16.16 3.43 1.70
N SER A 82 -15.82 4.68 2.01
CA SER A 82 -14.52 5.28 1.69
C SER A 82 -13.38 4.45 2.27
N ASP A 83 -13.42 4.15 3.57
CA ASP A 83 -12.35 3.44 4.28
C ASP A 83 -12.12 2.03 3.75
N ARG A 84 -13.20 1.31 3.41
CA ARG A 84 -13.09 0.00 2.75
C ARG A 84 -12.38 0.11 1.41
N GLN A 85 -12.70 1.14 0.63
CA GLN A 85 -12.05 1.36 -0.66
C GLN A 85 -10.58 1.79 -0.51
N LEU A 86 -10.25 2.64 0.45
CA LEU A 86 -8.87 3.01 0.78
C LEU A 86 -8.05 1.76 1.14
N LEU A 87 -8.59 0.89 1.99
CA LEU A 87 -7.91 -0.33 2.41
C LEU A 87 -7.71 -1.30 1.24
N LYS A 88 -8.70 -1.46 0.36
CA LYS A 88 -8.57 -2.26 -0.88
C LYS A 88 -7.49 -1.71 -1.81
N ASN A 89 -7.42 -0.39 -1.98
CA ASN A 89 -6.41 0.27 -2.81
C ASN A 89 -5.00 0.03 -2.23
N LEU A 90 -4.83 0.19 -0.92
CA LEU A 90 -3.58 -0.09 -0.23
C LEU A 90 -3.20 -1.58 -0.29
N GLY A 91 -4.16 -2.51 -0.24
CA GLY A 91 -3.91 -3.93 -0.44
C GLY A 91 -3.38 -4.25 -1.84
N MET A 92 -3.98 -3.67 -2.87
CA MET A 92 -3.50 -3.80 -4.26
C MET A 92 -2.11 -3.20 -4.43
N TRP A 93 -1.86 -2.03 -3.84
CA TRP A 93 -0.56 -1.38 -3.83
C TRP A 93 0.50 -2.22 -3.14
N LEU A 94 0.21 -2.72 -1.93
CA LEU A 94 1.12 -3.55 -1.15
C LEU A 94 1.54 -4.78 -1.95
N GLY A 95 0.60 -5.52 -2.53
CA GLY A 95 0.91 -6.68 -3.37
C GLY A 95 1.77 -6.32 -4.59
N SER A 96 1.54 -5.15 -5.18
CA SER A 96 2.29 -4.67 -6.36
C SER A 96 3.73 -4.23 -6.05
N ILE A 97 4.00 -3.72 -4.84
CA ILE A 97 5.35 -3.32 -4.41
C ILE A 97 6.11 -4.43 -3.67
N THR A 98 5.42 -5.52 -3.31
CA THR A 98 6.01 -6.68 -2.61
C THR A 98 5.98 -7.94 -3.48
N ILE A 99 4.88 -8.70 -3.44
CA ILE A 99 4.70 -10.01 -4.07
C ILE A 99 5.04 -9.97 -5.56
N ALA A 100 4.47 -9.02 -6.31
CA ALA A 100 4.73 -8.89 -7.75
C ALA A 100 6.20 -8.57 -8.10
N ARG A 101 7.02 -8.22 -7.10
CA ARG A 101 8.45 -7.94 -7.22
C ARG A 101 9.30 -9.01 -6.52
N ASN A 102 8.77 -10.20 -6.26
CA ASN A 102 9.44 -11.30 -5.55
C ASN A 102 9.92 -10.90 -4.13
N LYS A 103 9.27 -9.93 -3.48
CA LYS A 103 9.58 -9.52 -2.11
C LYS A 103 8.49 -10.05 -1.15
N PRO A 104 8.85 -10.77 -0.08
CA PRO A 104 7.86 -11.30 0.85
C PRO A 104 7.22 -10.19 1.69
N ILE A 105 6.00 -10.45 2.14
CA ILE A 105 5.38 -9.73 3.26
C ILE A 105 5.71 -10.53 4.52
N LEU A 106 6.52 -9.97 5.41
CA LEU A 106 6.97 -10.68 6.61
C LEU A 106 5.85 -10.68 7.67
N ILE A 107 5.74 -11.77 8.43
CA ILE A 107 4.70 -11.97 9.45
C ILE A 107 4.70 -10.83 10.48
N HIS A 108 5.88 -10.37 10.90
CA HIS A 108 6.00 -9.27 11.87
C HIS A 108 5.60 -7.89 11.30
N GLU A 109 5.56 -7.74 9.97
CA GLU A 109 5.05 -6.53 9.30
C GLU A 109 3.53 -6.59 9.18
N LEU A 110 3.00 -7.73 8.72
CA LEU A 110 1.58 -8.01 8.54
C LEU A 110 1.31 -9.53 8.45
N ASP A 111 0.76 -10.11 9.52
CA ASP A 111 0.29 -11.50 9.53
C ASP A 111 -1.10 -11.60 8.91
N LEU A 112 -1.17 -11.99 7.64
CA LEU A 112 -2.43 -12.15 6.90
C LEU A 112 -3.32 -13.27 7.48
N LYS A 113 -2.71 -14.33 8.04
CA LYS A 113 -3.44 -15.47 8.60
C LYS A 113 -4.09 -15.07 9.93
N ALA A 114 -3.31 -14.47 10.84
CA ALA A 114 -3.84 -13.99 12.10
C ALA A 114 -4.92 -12.91 11.87
N LEU A 115 -4.71 -12.02 10.88
CA LEU A 115 -5.69 -10.99 10.54
C LEU A 115 -7.04 -11.59 10.08
N LEU A 116 -7.04 -12.65 9.26
CA LEU A 116 -8.27 -13.35 8.88
C LEU A 116 -8.98 -13.98 10.07
N MET A 117 -8.21 -14.66 10.95
CA MET A 117 -8.76 -15.29 12.14
C MET A 117 -9.37 -14.26 13.10
N GLU A 118 -8.67 -13.16 13.35
CA GLU A 118 -9.17 -12.06 14.19
C GLU A 118 -10.45 -11.46 13.60
N ALA A 119 -10.50 -11.23 12.29
CA ALA A 119 -11.68 -10.73 11.62
C ALA A 119 -12.88 -11.68 11.74
N TYR A 120 -12.63 -12.99 11.62
CA TYR A 120 -13.65 -14.01 11.82
C TYR A 120 -14.26 -13.94 13.22
N TYR A 121 -13.44 -13.83 14.27
CA TYR A 121 -13.93 -13.72 15.65
C TYR A 121 -14.63 -12.38 15.95
N LYS A 122 -14.21 -11.28 15.32
CA LYS A 122 -14.85 -9.96 15.47
C LYS A 122 -16.19 -9.83 14.73
N GLY A 123 -16.44 -10.70 13.75
CA GLY A 123 -17.71 -10.82 13.04
C GLY A 123 -17.76 -10.10 11.69
N GLN A 124 -18.96 -10.06 11.10
CA GLN A 124 -19.17 -9.73 9.70
C GLN A 124 -18.62 -8.36 9.27
N GLN A 125 -18.71 -7.35 10.13
CA GLN A 125 -18.21 -6.00 9.80
C GLN A 125 -16.69 -5.97 9.61
N GLU A 126 -15.94 -6.77 10.38
CA GLU A 126 -14.50 -6.86 10.23
C GLU A 126 -14.12 -7.65 8.96
N LEU A 127 -14.83 -8.74 8.70
CA LEU A 127 -14.65 -9.56 7.49
C LEU A 127 -14.88 -8.75 6.20
N LEU A 128 -15.87 -7.84 6.20
CA LEU A 128 -16.15 -6.96 5.05
C LEU A 128 -14.98 -6.02 4.69
N PHE A 129 -14.04 -5.79 5.61
CA PHE A 129 -12.81 -5.04 5.35
C PHE A 129 -11.64 -5.96 5.02
N VAL A 130 -11.42 -6.97 5.87
CA VAL A 130 -10.23 -7.82 5.82
C VAL A 130 -10.22 -8.75 4.61
N VAL A 131 -11.35 -9.37 4.26
CA VAL A 131 -11.40 -10.32 3.15
C VAL A 131 -11.09 -9.64 1.81
N PRO A 132 -11.73 -8.52 1.43
CA PRO A 132 -11.38 -7.81 0.19
C PRO A 132 -9.95 -7.28 0.18
N PHE A 133 -9.45 -6.82 1.33
CA PHE A 133 -8.07 -6.34 1.48
C PHE A 133 -7.05 -7.43 1.15
N ILE A 134 -7.18 -8.60 1.78
CA ILE A 134 -6.27 -9.72 1.57
C ILE A 134 -6.39 -10.26 0.14
N ALA A 135 -7.61 -10.37 -0.39
CA ALA A 135 -7.80 -10.77 -1.78
C ALA A 135 -7.07 -9.84 -2.76
N LYS A 136 -7.04 -8.52 -2.50
CA LYS A 136 -6.30 -7.55 -3.34
C LYS A 136 -4.78 -7.69 -3.23
N ILE A 137 -4.25 -8.08 -2.08
CA ILE A 137 -2.82 -8.42 -1.93
C ILE A 137 -2.50 -9.66 -2.77
N LEU A 138 -3.24 -10.75 -2.56
CA LEU A 138 -3.01 -12.05 -3.18
C LEU A 138 -3.25 -12.05 -4.70
N PHE A 139 -4.02 -11.10 -5.23
CA PHE A 139 -4.15 -10.90 -6.67
C PHE A 139 -2.80 -10.67 -7.37
N SER A 140 -1.79 -10.19 -6.64
CA SER A 140 -0.44 -9.99 -7.17
C SER A 140 0.34 -11.30 -7.34
N CYS A 141 -0.07 -12.41 -6.71
CA CYS A 141 0.57 -13.72 -6.87
C CYS A 141 0.53 -14.18 -8.33
N GLY A 142 -0.60 -13.98 -9.02
CA GLY A 142 -0.73 -14.34 -10.45
C GLY A 142 0.12 -13.49 -11.40
N LYS A 143 0.78 -12.45 -10.91
CA LYS A 143 1.72 -11.60 -11.68
C LYS A 143 3.18 -11.92 -11.39
N THR A 144 3.44 -12.84 -10.45
CA THR A 144 4.77 -13.17 -9.97
C THR A 144 5.31 -14.32 -10.80
N GLN A 145 6.56 -14.21 -11.29
CA GLN A 145 7.18 -15.21 -12.18
C GLN A 145 7.70 -16.46 -11.44
N PHE A 146 7.10 -16.85 -10.32
CA PHE A 146 7.36 -18.17 -9.73
C PHE A 146 6.44 -19.21 -10.35
N VAL A 147 6.70 -19.51 -11.63
CA VAL A 147 6.27 -20.74 -12.33
C VAL A 147 7.44 -21.19 -13.20
#